data_AF-A0A3B0SSB5-F1
#
_entry.id   AF-A0A3B0SSB5-F1
#
_cell.length_a   1.000
_cell.length_b   1.000
_cell.length_c   1.000
_cell.angle_alpha   90.00
_cell.angle_beta   90.00
_cell.angle_gamma   90.00
#
_symmetry.space_group_name_H-M   'P 1'
#
loop_
_entity.id
_entity.type
_entity.pdbx_description
1 polymer ?
#
loop_
_entity_poly.entity_id
_entity_poly.type
_entity_poly.pdbx_seq_one_letter_code
_entity_poly.pdbx_strand_id
1 'polypeptide(L)'
;MTTVQQALGFTEVYHAVTQWLSHIEATPESLSEPADGIVEMRAQSLIARIKYTKRPVGQGAVLSLLRADTDEGSDRLLFAVTSYSDGAVALANSHVVALYLVGPDGLITPQTSEAHALMPRRPVPPPFSIQERRKGPEVELDAPNWTEDTTEWLTCPHCGAAHHPHATECGRCNVALADKGASEAVEDTGPEVAVHTRGRKGTGSIQLSDPSMIRPVPVAEPGRPHLQCRTCGSSDIELVDPIS
;
A
#
# COMPACT_ATOMS: atom_id res chain seq x y z
N MET A 1 -21.72 12.27 24.24
CA MET A 1 -21.72 13.06 22.99
C MET A 1 -20.45 12.72 22.24
N THR A 2 -20.53 11.89 21.20
CA THR A 2 -19.38 11.51 20.37
C THR A 2 -19.22 12.58 19.30
N THR A 3 -18.21 13.44 19.43
CA THR A 3 -17.92 14.44 18.41
C THR A 3 -17.48 13.70 17.16
N VAL A 4 -18.22 13.84 16.06
CA VAL A 4 -17.81 13.28 14.77
C VAL A 4 -16.56 14.04 14.32
N GLN A 5 -15.40 13.41 14.47
CA GLN A 5 -14.13 14.00 14.09
C GLN A 5 -14.06 13.98 12.56
N GLN A 6 -14.10 15.16 11.95
CA GLN A 6 -14.03 15.29 10.50
C GLN A 6 -12.67 14.76 10.01
N ALA A 7 -12.69 13.69 9.23
CA ALA A 7 -11.47 13.10 8.68
C ALA A 7 -10.83 14.08 7.68
N LEU A 8 -9.49 14.15 7.66
CA LEU A 8 -8.76 14.84 6.60
C LEU A 8 -9.09 14.21 5.24
N GLY A 9 -9.29 15.04 4.22
CA GLY A 9 -9.30 14.58 2.84
C GLY A 9 -7.90 14.14 2.39
N PHE A 10 -7.83 13.33 1.33
CA PHE A 10 -6.57 12.81 0.80
C PHE A 10 -5.57 13.91 0.43
N THR A 11 -6.02 14.97 -0.26
CA THR A 11 -5.18 16.13 -0.63
C THR A 11 -4.55 16.80 0.59
N GLU A 12 -5.27 16.86 1.69
CA GLU A 12 -4.81 17.52 2.92
C GLU A 12 -3.71 16.69 3.61
N VAL A 13 -3.90 15.37 3.62
CA VAL A 13 -2.88 14.42 4.10
C VAL A 13 -1.62 14.53 3.26
N TYR A 14 -1.77 14.59 1.93
CA TYR A 14 -0.65 14.79 1.02
C TYR A 14 0.13 16.06 1.33
N HIS A 15 -0.56 17.20 1.49
CA HIS A 15 0.11 18.47 1.86
C HIS A 15 0.80 18.40 3.22
N ALA A 16 0.18 17.79 4.23
CA ALA A 16 0.77 17.62 5.55
C ALA A 16 2.07 16.82 5.50
N VAL A 17 2.08 15.71 4.76
CA VAL A 17 3.26 14.86 4.61
C VAL A 17 4.35 15.56 3.81
N THR A 18 4.01 16.21 2.69
CA THR A 18 5.00 16.96 1.90
C THR A 18 5.65 18.08 2.71
N GLN A 19 4.87 18.84 3.49
CA GLN A 19 5.42 19.87 4.37
C GLN A 19 6.34 19.29 5.45
N TRP A 20 5.97 18.16 6.03
CA TRP A 20 6.81 17.47 7.02
C TRP A 20 8.12 16.97 6.40
N LEU A 21 8.06 16.39 5.20
CA LEU A 21 9.24 15.95 4.46
C LEU A 21 10.17 17.13 4.12
N SER A 22 9.63 18.26 3.69
CA SER A 22 10.43 19.48 3.49
C SER A 22 11.10 19.96 4.79
N HIS A 23 10.48 19.76 5.95
CA HIS A 23 11.05 20.17 7.23
C HIS A 23 12.26 19.32 7.67
N ILE A 24 12.33 18.07 7.22
CA ILE A 24 13.51 17.20 7.41
C ILE A 24 14.46 17.26 6.20
N GLU A 25 14.34 18.28 5.35
CA GLU A 25 15.17 18.50 4.15
C GLU A 25 15.08 17.37 3.10
N ALA A 26 14.04 16.55 3.14
CA ALA A 26 13.83 15.42 2.23
C ALA A 26 12.77 15.73 1.17
N THR A 27 13.08 16.64 0.26
CA THR A 27 12.13 17.03 -0.81
C THR A 27 11.90 15.87 -1.78
N PRO A 28 10.66 15.43 -2.02
CA PRO A 28 10.37 14.37 -2.99
C PRO A 28 10.80 14.75 -4.41
N GLU A 29 11.55 13.86 -5.06
CA GLU A 29 11.99 13.97 -6.45
C GLU A 29 11.08 13.20 -7.42
N SER A 30 10.42 12.16 -6.92
CA SER A 30 9.44 11.40 -7.70
C SER A 30 8.22 11.05 -6.86
N LEU A 31 7.08 10.97 -7.57
CA LEU A 31 5.79 10.62 -7.01
C LEU A 31 5.16 9.51 -7.87
N SER A 32 4.60 8.50 -7.21
CA SER A 32 3.91 7.39 -7.87
C SER A 32 2.74 6.87 -7.05
N GLU A 33 1.82 6.15 -7.68
CA GLU A 33 0.64 5.55 -7.04
C GLU A 33 0.65 4.03 -7.27
N PRO A 34 1.38 3.25 -6.45
CA PRO A 34 1.59 1.82 -6.72
C PRO A 34 0.32 0.98 -6.50
N ALA A 35 -0.68 1.51 -5.78
CA ALA A 35 -1.98 0.87 -5.57
C ALA A 35 -3.01 1.90 -5.10
N ASP A 36 -4.28 1.53 -5.17
CA ASP A 36 -5.38 2.39 -4.71
C ASP A 36 -5.22 2.82 -3.24
N GLY A 37 -5.40 4.13 -3.02
CA GLY A 37 -5.16 4.80 -1.74
C GLY A 37 -3.73 4.73 -1.24
N ILE A 38 -2.72 4.52 -2.12
CA ILE A 38 -1.30 4.62 -1.79
C ILE A 38 -0.64 5.68 -2.67
N VAL A 39 -0.02 6.67 -2.03
CA VAL A 39 0.95 7.58 -2.68
C VAL A 39 2.33 7.22 -2.19
N GLU A 40 3.27 7.07 -3.10
CA GLU A 40 4.68 6.91 -2.82
C GLU A 40 5.45 8.13 -3.30
N MET A 41 6.29 8.66 -2.42
CA MET A 41 7.20 9.76 -2.64
C MET A 41 8.62 9.27 -2.40
N ARG A 42 9.53 9.52 -3.34
CA ARG A 42 10.95 9.18 -3.17
C ARG A 42 11.80 10.44 -3.18
N ALA A 43 12.76 10.50 -2.25
CA ALA A 43 13.85 11.46 -2.26
C ALA A 43 15.18 10.68 -2.26
N GLN A 44 16.31 11.38 -2.34
CA GLN A 44 17.63 10.77 -2.53
C GLN A 44 17.98 9.61 -1.57
N SER A 45 17.54 9.69 -0.30
CA SER A 45 17.86 8.70 0.74
C SER A 45 16.64 8.19 1.50
N LEU A 46 15.43 8.39 0.96
CA LEU A 46 14.21 7.90 1.63
C LEU A 46 13.07 7.57 0.69
N ILE A 47 12.21 6.68 1.16
CA ILE A 47 10.94 6.31 0.53
C ILE A 47 9.83 6.57 1.54
N ALA A 48 8.93 7.49 1.22
CA ALA A 48 7.75 7.81 2.02
C ALA A 48 6.48 7.31 1.32
N ARG A 49 5.64 6.58 2.05
CA ARG A 49 4.32 6.16 1.58
C ARG A 49 3.20 6.72 2.42
N ILE A 50 2.14 7.19 1.79
CA ILE A 50 0.88 7.55 2.43
C ILE A 50 -0.11 6.43 2.16
N LYS A 51 -0.64 5.78 3.20
CA LYS A 51 -1.76 4.84 3.09
C LYS A 51 -3.04 5.50 3.58
N TYR A 52 -3.89 5.88 2.64
CA TYR A 52 -5.21 6.46 2.95
C TYR A 52 -6.28 5.36 2.91
N THR A 53 -6.81 5.01 4.08
CA THR A 53 -7.82 3.95 4.20
C THR A 53 -8.72 4.20 5.41
N LYS A 54 -9.92 3.62 5.40
CA LYS A 54 -10.87 3.67 6.52
C LYS A 54 -10.60 2.62 7.60
N ARG A 55 -9.70 1.66 7.35
CA ARG A 55 -9.36 0.56 8.27
C ARG A 55 -7.97 0.77 8.88
N PRO A 56 -7.64 0.14 10.02
CA PRO A 56 -6.27 0.11 10.52
C PRO A 56 -5.30 -0.46 9.48
N VAL A 57 -4.12 0.13 9.36
CA VAL A 57 -3.07 -0.31 8.44
C VAL A 57 -2.40 -1.57 8.98
N GLY A 58 -2.47 -2.65 8.19
CA GLY A 58 -1.95 -3.97 8.55
C GLY A 58 -0.50 -4.22 8.12
N GLN A 59 0.03 -5.38 8.50
CA GLN A 59 1.40 -5.85 8.15
C GLN A 59 1.69 -5.82 6.65
N GLY A 60 0.69 -6.10 5.81
CA GLY A 60 0.85 -6.11 4.35
C GLY A 60 1.33 -4.77 3.78
N ALA A 61 0.97 -3.64 4.39
CA ALA A 61 1.45 -2.33 3.95
C ALA A 61 2.95 -2.15 4.26
N VAL A 62 3.39 -2.60 5.43
CA VAL A 62 4.81 -2.57 5.85
C VAL A 62 5.64 -3.49 4.97
N LEU A 63 5.19 -4.73 4.74
CA LEU A 63 5.86 -5.68 3.83
C LEU A 63 5.94 -5.14 2.40
N SER A 64 4.89 -4.48 1.92
CA SER A 64 4.90 -3.86 0.60
C SER A 64 5.93 -2.75 0.51
N LEU A 65 6.09 -1.93 1.56
CA LEU A 65 7.11 -0.88 1.61
C LEU A 65 8.52 -1.48 1.62
N LEU A 66 8.76 -2.52 2.43
CA LEU A 66 10.04 -3.24 2.47
C LEU A 66 10.42 -3.88 1.14
N ARG A 67 9.45 -4.29 0.31
CA ARG A 67 9.70 -4.88 -1.01
C ARG A 67 9.98 -3.85 -2.11
N ALA A 68 9.51 -2.62 -1.93
CA ALA A 68 9.63 -1.57 -2.94
C ALA A 68 10.98 -0.84 -2.89
N ASP A 69 11.73 -1.06 -1.82
CA ASP A 69 13.06 -0.52 -1.63
C ASP A 69 14.09 -1.52 -2.13
N THR A 70 14.68 -1.23 -3.29
CA THR A 70 15.81 -1.98 -3.83
C THR A 70 17.14 -1.45 -3.36
N ASP A 71 17.14 -0.26 -2.75
CA ASP A 71 18.35 0.50 -2.46
C ASP A 71 18.71 0.33 -0.99
N GLU A 72 19.78 -0.43 -0.73
CA GLU A 72 20.26 -0.63 0.64
C GLU A 72 20.61 0.72 1.28
N GLY A 73 19.90 1.06 2.36
CA GLY A 73 20.17 2.24 3.18
C GLY A 73 19.15 3.37 3.08
N SER A 74 18.08 3.22 2.30
CA SER A 74 16.99 4.21 2.29
C SER A 74 16.17 4.17 3.57
N ASP A 75 15.86 5.34 4.14
CA ASP A 75 14.90 5.46 5.23
C ASP A 75 13.49 5.15 4.72
N ARG A 76 12.72 4.37 5.48
CA ARG A 76 11.39 3.89 5.08
C ARG A 76 10.32 4.49 5.97
N LEU A 77 9.49 5.35 5.39
CA LEU A 77 8.46 6.07 6.12
C LEU A 77 7.07 5.64 5.62
N LEU A 78 6.17 5.32 6.54
CA LEU A 78 4.78 5.00 6.24
C LEU A 78 3.87 5.91 7.07
N PHE A 79 3.02 6.68 6.40
CA PHE A 79 2.04 7.59 6.97
C PHE A 79 0.63 7.00 6.83
N ALA A 80 -0.19 7.11 7.88
CA ALA A 80 -1.59 6.67 7.88
C ALA A 80 -2.48 7.72 8.55
N VAL A 81 -3.78 7.71 8.24
CA VAL A 81 -4.78 8.63 8.83
C VAL A 81 -5.64 7.99 9.93
N THR A 82 -5.62 6.66 10.06
CA THR A 82 -6.49 5.92 10.99
C THR A 82 -5.72 5.40 12.20
N SER A 83 -4.98 4.31 12.02
CA SER A 83 -4.17 3.62 13.03
C SER A 83 -3.37 2.50 12.36
N TYR A 84 -2.52 1.84 13.12
CA TYR A 84 -1.82 0.63 12.72
C TYR A 84 -2.29 -0.55 13.57
N SER A 85 -2.33 -1.75 12.98
CA SER A 85 -2.46 -2.98 13.77
C SER A 85 -1.19 -3.24 14.59
N ASP A 86 -1.30 -3.89 15.75
CA ASP A 86 -0.16 -4.27 16.59
C ASP A 86 0.90 -5.04 15.80
N GLY A 87 0.45 -5.96 14.94
CA GLY A 87 1.33 -6.73 14.07
C GLY A 87 2.13 -5.87 13.08
N ALA A 88 1.55 -4.75 12.60
CA ALA A 88 2.26 -3.81 11.72
C ALA A 88 3.31 -3.01 12.49
N VAL A 89 2.98 -2.57 13.71
CA VAL A 89 3.92 -1.84 14.59
C VAL A 89 5.10 -2.74 14.98
N ALA A 90 4.84 -3.98 15.39
CA ALA A 90 5.88 -4.94 15.74
C ALA A 90 6.82 -5.24 14.56
N LEU A 91 6.25 -5.45 13.37
CA LEU A 91 7.03 -5.70 12.16
C LEU A 91 7.86 -4.47 11.75
N ALA A 92 7.28 -3.27 11.84
CA ALA A 92 7.99 -2.02 11.52
C ALA A 92 9.19 -1.78 12.44
N ASN A 93 9.03 -1.98 13.76
CA ASN A 93 10.15 -1.88 14.70
C ASN A 93 11.26 -2.91 14.42
N SER A 94 10.91 -4.11 13.95
CA SER A 94 11.88 -5.18 13.65
C SER A 94 12.69 -4.91 12.37
N HIS A 95 12.16 -4.09 11.46
CA HIS A 95 12.76 -3.80 10.15
C HIS A 95 13.10 -2.32 9.94
N VAL A 96 13.17 -1.54 11.03
CA VAL A 96 13.57 -0.12 11.01
C VAL A 96 12.69 0.69 10.04
N VAL A 97 11.38 0.55 10.17
CA VAL A 97 10.39 1.32 9.39
C VAL A 97 9.73 2.35 10.29
N ALA A 98 9.81 3.62 9.90
CA ALA A 98 9.20 4.73 10.59
C ALA A 98 7.70 4.82 10.27
N LEU A 99 6.86 4.52 11.26
CA LEU A 99 5.41 4.68 11.18
C LEU A 99 4.94 6.02 11.77
N TYR A 100 4.08 6.72 11.03
CA TYR A 100 3.53 8.02 11.40
C TYR A 100 2.01 8.05 11.26
N LEU A 101 1.33 8.63 12.24
CA LEU A 101 -0.11 8.89 12.18
C LEU A 101 -0.34 10.38 11.91
N VAL A 102 -1.13 10.67 10.87
CA VAL A 102 -1.56 12.02 10.49
C VAL A 102 -2.89 12.31 11.17
N GLY A 103 -2.86 13.23 12.13
CA GLY A 103 -4.04 13.70 12.87
C GLY A 103 -5.01 14.51 12.00
N PRO A 104 -6.23 14.79 12.50
CA PRO A 104 -7.25 15.56 11.78
C PRO A 104 -6.88 17.03 11.52
N ASP A 105 -5.85 17.52 12.19
CA ASP A 105 -5.27 18.85 12.07
C ASP A 105 -4.02 18.87 11.17
N GLY A 106 -3.65 17.71 10.62
CA GLY A 106 -2.41 17.54 9.87
C GLY A 106 -1.18 17.36 10.76
N LEU A 107 -1.34 17.23 12.09
CA LEU A 107 -0.22 16.95 12.97
C LEU A 107 0.26 15.51 12.77
N ILE A 108 1.55 15.35 12.52
CA ILE A 108 2.19 14.05 12.33
C ILE A 108 2.75 13.56 13.66
N THR A 109 2.32 12.37 14.09
CA THR A 109 2.73 11.74 15.35
C THR A 109 3.47 10.42 15.10
N PRO A 110 4.66 10.23 15.69
CA PRO A 110 5.42 9.00 15.52
C PRO A 110 4.75 7.82 16.25
N GLN A 111 4.84 6.62 15.68
CA GLN A 111 4.25 5.38 16.20
C GLN A 111 5.27 4.27 16.46
N THR A 112 6.55 4.51 16.13
CA THR A 112 7.65 3.54 16.25
C THR A 112 8.90 4.26 16.77
N SER A 113 9.85 3.50 17.33
CA SER A 113 11.12 4.06 17.81
C SER A 113 11.88 4.79 16.70
N GLU A 114 11.86 4.24 15.49
CA GLU A 114 12.49 4.85 14.32
C GLU A 114 11.82 6.16 13.93
N ALA A 115 10.48 6.19 13.91
CA ALA A 115 9.75 7.43 13.68
C ALA A 115 10.07 8.50 14.73
N HIS A 116 10.28 8.12 15.99
CA HIS A 116 10.73 9.05 17.03
C HIS A 116 12.14 9.58 16.77
N ALA A 117 13.06 8.75 16.28
CA ALA A 117 14.43 9.16 15.98
C ALA A 117 14.50 10.16 14.81
N LEU A 118 13.62 10.00 13.81
CA LEU A 118 13.53 10.86 12.64
C LEU A 118 12.65 12.10 12.85
N MET A 119 12.01 12.28 14.01
CA MET A 119 11.19 13.45 14.27
C MET A 119 12.03 14.73 14.21
N PRO A 120 11.58 15.76 13.48
CA PRO A 120 12.28 17.04 13.45
C PRO A 120 12.34 17.67 14.84
N ARG A 121 13.50 18.26 15.16
CA ARG A 121 13.74 18.91 16.46
C ARG A 121 12.79 20.07 16.73
N ARG A 122 12.34 20.75 15.67
CA ARG A 122 11.33 21.80 15.75
C ARG A 122 9.98 21.19 15.35
N PRO A 123 8.91 21.44 16.11
CA PRO A 123 7.58 21.00 15.74
C PRO A 123 7.21 21.56 14.36
N VAL A 124 6.75 20.68 13.46
CA VAL A 124 6.19 21.12 12.17
C VAL A 124 4.83 21.74 12.46
N PRO A 125 4.60 23.02 12.10
CA PRO A 125 3.31 23.65 12.32
C PRO A 125 2.25 22.92 11.48
N PRO A 126 1.04 22.68 12.02
CA PRO A 126 -0.01 22.04 11.26
C PRO A 126 -0.34 22.87 10.01
N PRO A 127 -0.46 22.25 8.82
CA PRO A 127 -0.80 22.95 7.58
C PRO A 127 -2.20 23.60 7.63
N PHE A 128 -3.10 23.07 8.47
CA PHE A 128 -4.49 23.49 8.53
C PHE A 128 -4.82 24.01 9.92
N SER A 129 -5.27 25.26 10.00
CA SER A 129 -5.81 25.80 11.24
C SER A 129 -7.17 25.17 11.53
N ILE A 130 -7.28 24.42 12.65
CA ILE A 130 -8.58 23.88 13.13
C ILE A 130 -9.64 25.00 13.21
N GLN A 131 -9.21 26.23 13.51
CA GLN A 131 -10.08 27.40 13.61
C GLN A 131 -10.70 27.83 12.28
N GLU A 132 -9.99 27.68 11.16
CA GLU A 132 -10.50 28.09 9.85
C GLU A 132 -11.57 27.12 9.34
N ARG A 133 -11.43 25.82 9.60
CA ARG A 133 -12.47 24.82 9.25
C ARG A 133 -13.80 25.06 9.93
N ARG A 134 -13.78 25.50 11.20
CA ARG A 134 -15.02 25.79 11.94
C ARG A 134 -15.74 27.04 11.45
N LYS A 135 -15.07 27.89 10.66
CA LYS A 135 -15.59 29.20 10.22
C LYS A 135 -16.11 29.20 8.79
N GLY A 136 -16.07 28.06 8.10
CA GLY A 136 -16.90 27.88 6.92
C GLY A 136 -18.36 28.11 7.33
N PRO A 137 -19.18 28.82 6.53
CA PRO A 137 -20.60 28.83 6.79
C PRO A 137 -21.03 27.37 6.91
N GLU A 138 -21.75 27.05 7.97
CA GLU A 138 -22.55 25.84 8.05
C GLU A 138 -23.58 25.98 6.91
N VAL A 139 -23.13 25.74 5.68
CA VAL A 139 -24.00 25.47 4.57
C VAL A 139 -24.65 24.20 5.03
N GLU A 140 -25.89 24.33 5.49
CA GLU A 140 -26.88 23.27 5.52
C GLU A 140 -26.97 22.75 4.09
N LEU A 141 -25.96 21.98 3.70
CA LEU A 141 -25.99 21.10 2.56
C LEU A 141 -27.11 20.16 2.97
N ASP A 142 -28.30 20.41 2.44
CA ASP A 142 -29.38 19.44 2.41
C ASP A 142 -28.71 18.09 2.21
N ALA A 143 -28.88 17.20 3.18
CA ALA A 143 -28.23 15.89 3.16
C ALA A 143 -28.37 15.38 1.73
N PRO A 144 -27.27 15.08 1.01
CA PRO A 144 -27.37 14.66 -0.36
C PRO A 144 -28.43 13.58 -0.36
N ASN A 145 -29.44 13.71 -1.22
CA ASN A 145 -30.48 12.72 -1.35
C ASN A 145 -29.81 11.45 -1.89
N TRP A 146 -29.10 10.74 -1.01
CA TRP A 146 -28.67 9.37 -1.17
C TRP A 146 -29.94 8.55 -1.08
N THR A 147 -30.86 8.73 -2.04
CA THR A 147 -31.61 7.58 -2.51
C THR A 147 -30.54 6.54 -2.77
N GLU A 148 -30.60 5.43 -2.04
CA GLU A 148 -29.76 4.26 -2.22
C GLU A 148 -29.81 3.88 -3.70
N ASP A 149 -28.95 4.51 -4.49
CA ASP A 149 -28.76 4.14 -5.87
C ASP A 149 -27.97 2.85 -5.74
N THR A 150 -28.70 1.74 -5.71
CA THR A 150 -28.18 0.39 -5.83
C THR A 150 -27.67 0.20 -7.25
N THR A 151 -26.82 1.12 -7.71
CA THR A 151 -26.25 1.11 -9.05
C THR A 151 -25.40 -0.14 -9.12
N GLU A 152 -25.81 -1.06 -9.97
CA GLU A 152 -25.19 -2.37 -10.11
C GLU A 152 -23.70 -2.20 -10.40
N TRP A 153 -22.85 -2.74 -9.52
CA TRP A 153 -21.40 -2.76 -9.72
C TRP A 153 -21.06 -3.45 -11.03
N LEU A 154 -20.18 -2.83 -11.83
CA LEU A 154 -19.68 -3.45 -13.06
C LEU A 154 -18.63 -4.50 -12.68
N THR A 155 -18.69 -5.68 -13.29
CA THR A 155 -17.68 -6.71 -13.10
C THR A 155 -16.80 -6.78 -14.34
N CYS A 156 -15.49 -6.66 -14.18
CA CYS A 156 -14.55 -6.76 -15.29
C CYS A 156 -14.63 -8.14 -15.94
N PRO A 157 -14.87 -8.25 -17.26
CA PRO A 157 -15.03 -9.53 -17.94
C PRO A 157 -13.71 -10.34 -17.99
N HIS A 158 -12.56 -9.67 -17.86
CA HIS A 158 -11.26 -10.32 -17.95
C HIS A 158 -10.77 -10.87 -16.60
N CYS A 159 -10.98 -10.14 -15.50
CA CYS A 159 -10.41 -10.50 -14.20
C CYS A 159 -11.41 -10.65 -13.04
N GLY A 160 -12.70 -10.34 -13.27
CA GLY A 160 -13.74 -10.45 -12.26
C GLY A 160 -13.72 -9.37 -11.18
N ALA A 161 -12.87 -8.34 -11.29
CA ALA A 161 -12.86 -7.24 -10.34
C ALA A 161 -14.14 -6.40 -10.43
N ALA A 162 -14.66 -5.97 -9.28
CA ALA A 162 -15.83 -5.09 -9.20
C ALA A 162 -15.39 -3.61 -9.33
N HIS A 163 -16.16 -2.83 -10.10
CA HIS A 163 -15.88 -1.44 -10.42
C HIS A 163 -17.12 -0.57 -10.25
N HIS A 164 -16.90 0.72 -10.01
CA HIS A 164 -17.96 1.72 -10.00
C HIS A 164 -18.62 1.80 -11.40
N PRO A 165 -19.93 2.03 -11.50
CA PRO A 165 -20.65 2.16 -12.78
C PRO A 165 -20.09 3.17 -13.78
N HIS A 166 -19.30 4.15 -13.32
CA HIS A 166 -18.68 5.18 -14.15
C HIS A 166 -17.22 4.87 -14.55
N ALA A 167 -16.69 3.71 -14.15
CA ALA A 167 -15.35 3.31 -14.55
C ALA A 167 -15.36 2.87 -16.02
N THR A 168 -14.55 3.52 -16.85
CA THR A 168 -14.40 3.20 -18.28
C THR A 168 -13.42 2.06 -18.52
N GLU A 169 -12.51 1.80 -17.57
CA GLU A 169 -11.48 0.77 -17.67
C GLU A 169 -11.21 0.07 -16.33
N CYS A 170 -10.77 -1.19 -16.41
CA CYS A 170 -10.41 -1.97 -15.25
C CYS A 170 -8.99 -1.61 -14.79
N GLY A 171 -8.86 -0.92 -13.65
CA GLY A 171 -7.54 -0.56 -13.09
C GLY A 171 -6.60 -1.74 -12.75
N ARG A 172 -7.06 -2.99 -12.82
CA ARG A 172 -6.22 -4.19 -12.62
C ARG A 172 -5.62 -4.75 -13.90
N CYS A 173 -6.31 -4.64 -15.03
CA CYS A 173 -5.89 -5.26 -16.30
C CYS A 173 -5.98 -4.32 -17.51
N ASN A 174 -6.36 -3.06 -17.30
CA ASN A 174 -6.55 -2.01 -18.32
C ASN A 174 -7.47 -2.43 -19.48
N VAL A 175 -8.40 -3.36 -19.23
CA VAL A 175 -9.43 -3.74 -20.19
C VAL A 175 -10.61 -2.78 -20.03
N ALA A 176 -11.13 -2.27 -21.15
CA ALA A 176 -12.32 -1.42 -21.16
C ALA A 176 -13.52 -2.12 -20.52
N LEU A 177 -14.21 -1.43 -19.63
CA LEU A 177 -15.45 -1.89 -19.03
C LEU A 177 -16.58 -1.45 -19.96
N ALA A 178 -17.29 -2.42 -20.55
CA ALA A 178 -18.34 -2.12 -21.52
C ALA A 178 -19.41 -1.21 -20.90
N ASP A 179 -19.68 -0.09 -21.57
CA ASP A 179 -20.65 0.90 -21.13
C ASP A 179 -22.05 0.28 -21.20
N LYS A 180 -22.75 0.13 -20.06
CA LYS A 180 -24.10 -0.48 -20.00
C LYS A 180 -25.18 0.39 -20.70
N GLY A 181 -24.82 1.53 -21.27
CA GLY A 181 -25.74 2.55 -21.78
C GLY A 181 -26.10 2.52 -23.28
N ALA A 182 -25.46 1.69 -24.11
CA ALA A 182 -25.78 1.62 -25.55
C ALA A 182 -26.36 0.25 -25.93
N SER A 183 -27.55 -0.04 -25.42
CA SER A 183 -28.42 -1.05 -26.05
C SER A 183 -29.05 -0.40 -27.29
N GLU A 184 -28.27 -0.20 -28.35
CA GLU A 184 -28.82 0.06 -29.67
C GLU A 184 -29.68 -1.14 -30.07
N ALA A 185 -30.93 -0.85 -30.43
CA ALA A 185 -31.84 -1.81 -31.00
C ALA A 185 -31.18 -2.43 -32.25
N VAL A 186 -30.87 -3.71 -32.17
CA VAL A 186 -30.42 -4.52 -33.29
C VAL A 186 -31.60 -4.67 -34.24
N GLU A 187 -31.62 -3.88 -35.31
CA GLU A 187 -32.34 -4.23 -36.53
C GLU A 187 -31.53 -5.31 -37.25
N ASP A 188 -32.21 -6.44 -37.45
CA ASP A 188 -31.77 -7.66 -38.10
C ASP A 188 -31.40 -7.41 -39.56
N THR A 189 -30.12 -7.57 -39.91
CA THR A 189 -29.67 -7.87 -41.28
C THR A 189 -28.30 -8.56 -41.24
N GLY A 190 -28.27 -9.87 -41.43
CA GLY A 190 -27.04 -10.61 -41.73
C GLY A 190 -26.57 -10.42 -43.19
N PRO A 191 -25.62 -11.23 -43.69
CA PRO A 191 -24.63 -12.05 -43.00
C PRO A 191 -23.18 -11.81 -43.52
N GLU A 192 -22.24 -12.60 -42.97
CA GLU A 192 -21.01 -13.08 -43.63
C GLU A 192 -19.76 -12.18 -43.61
N VAL A 193 -18.83 -12.40 -42.64
CA VAL A 193 -17.37 -12.32 -42.92
C VAL A 193 -16.55 -13.28 -42.03
N ALA A 194 -15.65 -13.99 -42.72
CA ALA A 194 -14.58 -14.90 -42.35
C ALA A 194 -13.96 -14.86 -40.92
N VAL A 195 -13.86 -16.06 -40.34
CA VAL A 195 -13.03 -16.42 -39.19
C VAL A 195 -11.56 -16.50 -39.60
N HIS A 196 -10.71 -15.62 -39.06
CA HIS A 196 -9.25 -15.79 -39.07
C HIS A 196 -8.73 -16.17 -37.68
N THR A 197 -8.50 -17.46 -37.47
CA THR A 197 -7.74 -18.01 -36.34
C THR A 197 -6.24 -17.79 -36.56
N ARG A 198 -5.59 -16.91 -35.78
CA ARG A 198 -4.12 -16.86 -35.67
C ARG A 198 -3.65 -17.77 -34.53
N GLY A 199 -3.11 -18.92 -34.89
CA GLY A 199 -2.41 -19.82 -33.98
C GLY A 199 -1.04 -19.25 -33.59
N ARG A 200 -0.80 -19.07 -32.29
CA ARG A 200 0.51 -18.72 -31.73
C ARG A 200 1.15 -20.00 -31.17
N LYS A 201 1.94 -20.69 -31.99
CA LYS A 201 2.85 -21.76 -31.54
C LYS A 201 4.06 -21.13 -30.87
N GLY A 202 4.15 -21.23 -29.55
CA GLY A 202 5.35 -20.92 -28.78
C GLY A 202 5.92 -22.20 -28.17
N THR A 203 6.90 -22.80 -28.83
CA THR A 203 7.72 -23.89 -28.28
C THR A 203 8.86 -23.26 -27.46
N GLY A 204 8.62 -23.03 -26.18
CA GLY A 204 9.68 -22.69 -25.22
C GLY A 204 10.20 -23.95 -24.55
N SER A 205 11.38 -24.42 -24.93
CA SER A 205 12.11 -25.47 -24.22
C SER A 205 12.71 -24.88 -22.94
N ILE A 206 12.26 -25.37 -21.79
CA ILE A 206 12.85 -25.07 -20.48
C ILE A 206 14.14 -25.89 -20.40
N GLN A 207 15.30 -25.21 -20.44
CA GLN A 207 16.58 -25.84 -20.09
C GLN A 207 16.58 -26.10 -18.58
N LEU A 208 16.52 -27.38 -18.21
CA LEU A 208 16.82 -27.86 -16.86
C LEU A 208 18.30 -27.57 -16.58
N SER A 209 18.55 -26.74 -15.57
CA SER A 209 19.88 -26.41 -15.11
C SER A 209 20.59 -27.62 -14.49
N ASP A 210 21.90 -27.59 -14.64
CA ASP A 210 22.94 -28.53 -14.27
C ASP A 210 22.81 -29.15 -12.86
N PRO A 211 22.79 -30.50 -12.71
CA PRO A 211 22.65 -31.19 -11.42
C PRO A 211 23.90 -31.13 -10.52
N SER A 212 24.94 -30.38 -10.88
CA SER A 212 26.21 -30.28 -10.14
C SER A 212 26.19 -29.33 -8.92
N MET A 213 25.04 -28.71 -8.60
CA MET A 213 24.87 -27.80 -7.45
C MET A 213 24.30 -28.46 -6.18
N ILE A 214 24.08 -29.78 -6.18
CA ILE A 214 23.57 -30.50 -5.00
C ILE A 214 24.72 -30.70 -4.01
N ARG A 215 24.80 -29.83 -2.99
CA ARG A 215 25.72 -30.01 -1.87
C ARG A 215 25.33 -31.24 -1.04
N PRO A 216 26.28 -32.09 -0.63
CA PRO A 216 25.99 -33.23 0.22
C PRO A 216 25.44 -32.76 1.58
N VAL A 217 24.35 -33.39 2.03
CA VAL A 217 23.76 -33.16 3.35
C VAL A 217 24.70 -33.76 4.40
N PRO A 218 25.17 -32.98 5.39
CA PRO A 218 26.01 -33.52 6.46
C PRO A 218 25.23 -34.55 7.27
N VAL A 219 25.86 -35.71 7.50
CA VAL A 219 25.32 -36.80 8.30
C VAL A 219 25.37 -36.39 9.77
N ALA A 220 24.21 -36.32 10.42
CA ALA A 220 24.07 -35.90 11.81
C ALA A 220 24.73 -36.89 12.79
N GLU A 221 25.49 -36.37 13.75
CA GLU A 221 26.05 -37.17 14.85
C GLU A 221 24.95 -37.56 15.86
N PRO A 222 24.89 -38.83 16.31
CA PRO A 222 23.89 -39.28 17.27
C PRO A 222 24.20 -38.74 18.68
N GLY A 223 23.32 -37.88 19.20
CA GLY A 223 23.31 -37.52 20.63
C GLY A 223 23.06 -36.06 20.99
N ARG A 224 23.02 -35.13 20.01
CA ARG A 224 22.68 -33.72 20.28
C ARG A 224 21.23 -33.40 19.89
N PRO A 225 20.44 -32.75 20.76
CA PRO A 225 19.12 -32.25 20.38
C PRO A 225 19.29 -31.10 19.37
N HIS A 226 18.88 -31.31 18.12
CA HIS A 226 18.85 -30.27 17.10
C HIS A 226 17.61 -29.38 17.30
N LEU A 227 17.84 -28.11 17.61
CA LEU A 227 16.80 -27.09 17.56
C LEU A 227 16.80 -26.48 16.16
N GLN A 228 15.75 -26.78 15.37
CA GLN A 228 15.59 -26.23 14.03
C GLN A 228 14.73 -24.97 14.07
N CYS A 229 15.24 -23.86 13.52
CA CYS A 229 14.46 -22.64 13.39
C CYS A 229 13.30 -22.85 12.41
N ARG A 230 12.05 -22.73 12.86
CA ARG A 230 10.86 -22.90 12.00
C ARG A 230 10.73 -21.86 10.89
N THR A 231 11.39 -20.70 11.04
CA THR A 231 11.22 -19.57 10.11
C THR A 231 12.17 -19.64 8.92
N CYS A 232 13.40 -20.10 9.12
CA CYS A 232 14.43 -20.14 8.06
C CYS A 232 15.01 -21.54 7.81
N GLY A 233 14.64 -22.55 8.61
CA GLY A 233 15.13 -23.91 8.47
C GLY A 233 16.57 -24.15 8.93
N SER A 234 17.26 -23.13 9.48
CA SER A 234 18.63 -23.29 9.94
C SER A 234 18.72 -24.18 11.17
N SER A 235 19.76 -25.01 11.20
CA SER A 235 20.06 -25.98 12.26
C SER A 235 21.19 -25.55 13.20
N ASP A 236 21.80 -24.39 12.95
CA ASP A 236 22.96 -23.86 13.68
C ASP A 236 22.53 -22.75 14.64
N ILE A 237 21.94 -23.15 15.78
CA ILE A 237 21.66 -22.23 16.89
C ILE A 237 22.55 -22.66 18.05
N GLU A 238 23.68 -21.97 18.22
CA GLU A 238 24.52 -22.13 19.41
C GLU A 238 23.88 -21.35 20.56
N LEU A 239 23.51 -22.06 21.63
CA LEU A 239 23.09 -21.46 22.89
C LEU A 239 24.34 -20.89 23.56
N VAL A 240 24.48 -19.57 23.53
CA VAL A 240 25.54 -18.88 24.26
C VAL A 240 25.13 -18.85 25.73
N ASP A 241 25.89 -19.54 26.59
CA ASP A 241 25.65 -19.54 28.03
C ASP A 241 25.81 -18.10 28.58
N PRO A 242 24.83 -17.59 29.35
CA PRO A 242 24.94 -16.28 29.95
C PRO A 242 26.06 -16.28 31.02
N ILE A 243 27.04 -15.41 30.77
CA ILE A 243 28.26 -15.19 31.55
C ILE A 243 28.00 -15.18 33.06
N SER A 244 28.79 -15.99 33.79
CA SER A 244 28.98 -15.96 35.26
C SER A 244 30.01 -14.93 35.68
#